data_AF-A0A8B6EJM2-F1
#
_entry.id   AF-A0A8B6EJM2-F1
#
_cell.length_a   1.000
_cell.length_b   1.000
_cell.length_c   1.000
_cell.angle_alpha   90.00
_cell.angle_beta   90.00
_cell.angle_gamma   90.00
#
_symmetry.space_group_name_H-M   'P 1'
#
loop_
_entity.id
_entity.type
_entity.pdbx_description
1 polymer ?
#
loop_
_entity_poly.entity_id
_entity_poly.type
_entity_poly.pdbx_seq_one_letter_code
_entity_poly.pdbx_strand_id
1 'polypeptide(L)'
;MADVGGYYYQSKLHGTAQSAISGLQLSNENDDVAIDILKERFGDIQNAVNAHYVELINVLCASNRTSELRFPYDKIESNLRSLEALNQNIDQDVFISKITTKLPKTVLVKLEIQKGSDRWTVDKLRDLLKS
;
A
#
# COMPACT_ATOMS: atom_id res chain seq x y z
N MET A 1 22.53 25.99 -5.18
CA MET A 1 22.01 25.24 -4.02
C MET A 1 21.69 23.85 -4.52
N ALA A 2 22.44 22.83 -4.10
CA ALA A 2 22.18 21.46 -4.52
C ALA A 2 20.98 20.91 -3.73
N ASP A 3 20.05 20.31 -4.45
CA ASP A 3 18.81 19.71 -3.96
C ASP A 3 19.15 18.58 -2.96
N VAL A 4 18.63 18.67 -1.74
CA VAL A 4 18.90 17.74 -0.63
C VAL A 4 18.13 16.41 -0.81
N GLY A 5 17.18 16.34 -1.75
CA GLY A 5 16.34 15.17 -2.01
C GLY A 5 17.08 14.02 -2.67
N GLY A 6 17.83 14.29 -3.75
CA GLY A 6 18.54 13.25 -4.51
C GLY A 6 19.64 12.52 -3.72
N TYR A 7 20.34 13.23 -2.82
CA TYR A 7 21.38 12.63 -1.97
C TYR A 7 20.83 11.62 -0.95
N TYR A 8 19.61 11.81 -0.47
CA TYR A 8 19.03 10.90 0.52
C TYR A 8 18.62 9.56 -0.11
N TYR A 9 18.14 9.57 -1.35
CA TYR A 9 17.72 8.34 -2.03
C TYR A 9 18.92 7.46 -2.44
N GLN A 10 19.94 8.06 -3.05
CA GLN A 10 21.13 7.32 -3.48
C GLN A 10 21.98 6.81 -2.30
N SER A 11 22.01 7.53 -1.17
CA SER A 11 22.72 7.07 0.04
C SER A 11 22.05 5.89 0.76
N LYS A 12 20.81 5.54 0.39
CA LYS A 12 20.12 4.33 0.89
C LYS A 12 20.42 3.09 0.06
N LEU A 13 20.89 3.27 -1.17
CA LEU A 13 21.23 2.19 -2.09
C LEU A 13 22.67 1.74 -1.85
N HIS A 14 22.86 0.43 -1.74
CA HIS A 14 24.16 -0.18 -1.48
C HIS A 14 24.37 -1.37 -2.40
N GLY A 15 25.64 -1.72 -2.64
CA GLY A 15 25.99 -2.90 -3.41
C GLY A 15 25.51 -2.84 -4.87
N THR A 16 24.92 -3.93 -5.35
CA THR A 16 24.54 -4.09 -6.78
C THR A 16 23.48 -3.09 -7.23
N ALA A 17 22.60 -2.63 -6.34
CA ALA A 17 21.60 -1.60 -6.64
C ALA A 17 22.26 -0.23 -6.86
N GLN A 18 23.25 0.13 -6.05
CA GLN A 18 24.01 1.37 -6.23
C GLN A 18 24.83 1.35 -7.53
N SER A 19 25.48 0.21 -7.83
CA SER A 19 26.22 0.03 -9.09
C SER A 19 25.32 0.06 -10.33
N ALA A 20 24.03 -0.21 -10.21
CA ALA A 20 23.10 -0.16 -11.33
C ALA A 20 22.78 1.27 -11.77
N ILE A 21 22.85 2.25 -10.86
CA ILE A 21 22.52 3.65 -11.11
C ILE A 21 23.73 4.58 -11.03
N SER A 22 24.94 4.05 -10.81
CA SER A 22 26.18 4.85 -10.64
C SER A 22 26.61 5.64 -11.88
N GLY A 23 26.06 5.29 -13.05
CA GLY A 23 26.25 6.05 -14.29
C GLY A 23 25.31 7.24 -14.47
N LEU A 24 24.30 7.41 -13.60
CA LEU A 24 23.37 8.53 -13.63
C LEU A 24 23.93 9.70 -12.82
N GLN A 25 23.79 10.92 -13.36
CA GLN A 25 24.10 12.13 -12.60
C GLN A 25 23.01 12.37 -11.54
N LEU A 26 23.40 12.88 -10.37
CA LEU A 26 22.46 13.31 -9.33
C LEU A 26 21.66 14.53 -9.81
N SER A 27 20.43 14.29 -10.27
CA SER A 27 19.46 15.31 -10.60
C SER A 27 18.04 14.76 -10.46
N ASN A 28 17.07 15.63 -10.19
CA ASN A 28 15.65 15.26 -10.09
C ASN A 28 15.13 14.62 -11.40
N GLU A 29 15.70 14.99 -12.55
CA GLU A 29 15.39 14.41 -13.86
C GLU A 29 15.85 12.94 -13.98
N ASN A 30 16.93 12.59 -13.29
CA ASN A 30 17.50 11.25 -13.30
C ASN A 30 16.98 10.35 -12.18
N ASP A 31 16.24 10.90 -11.20
CA ASP A 31 15.65 10.12 -10.11
C ASP A 31 14.58 9.14 -10.63
N ASP A 32 13.71 9.61 -11.53
CA ASP A 32 12.72 8.74 -12.19
C ASP A 32 13.41 7.63 -13.01
N VAL A 33 14.48 7.97 -13.73
CA VAL A 33 15.29 7.01 -14.50
C VAL A 33 15.99 6.00 -13.58
N ALA A 34 16.51 6.44 -12.44
CA ALA A 34 17.15 5.57 -11.46
C ALA A 34 16.15 4.59 -10.84
N ILE A 35 14.95 5.08 -10.49
CA ILE A 35 13.85 4.25 -9.98
C ILE A 35 13.46 3.18 -11.01
N ASP A 36 13.34 3.54 -12.29
CA ASP A 36 12.94 2.61 -13.33
C ASP A 36 14.01 1.53 -13.61
N ILE A 37 15.29 1.89 -13.63
CA ILE A 37 16.39 0.91 -13.73
C ILE A 37 16.37 -0.07 -12.55
N LEU A 38 16.12 0.44 -11.33
CA LEU A 38 16.04 -0.41 -10.14
C LEU A 38 14.82 -1.33 -10.18
N LYS A 39 13.67 -0.85 -10.64
CA LYS A 39 12.47 -1.67 -10.85
C LYS A 39 12.70 -2.73 -11.94
N GLU A 40 13.33 -2.39 -13.05
CA GLU A 40 13.59 -3.35 -14.13
C GLU A 40 14.56 -4.45 -13.67
N ARG A 41 15.62 -4.06 -12.95
CA ARG A 41 16.70 -4.98 -12.60
C ARG A 41 16.47 -5.77 -11.33
N PHE A 42 15.73 -5.21 -10.37
CA PHE A 42 15.52 -5.80 -9.04
C PHE A 42 14.04 -5.89 -8.65
N GLY A 43 13.14 -5.31 -9.43
CA GLY A 43 11.71 -5.35 -9.16
C GLY A 43 11.15 -6.71 -9.50
N ASP A 44 10.95 -7.54 -8.47
CA ASP A 44 10.09 -8.71 -8.57
C ASP A 44 8.64 -8.29 -8.29
N ILE A 45 8.02 -7.69 -9.31
CA ILE A 45 6.66 -7.15 -9.22
C ILE A 45 5.67 -8.25 -8.80
N GLN A 46 5.83 -9.47 -9.29
CA GLN A 46 4.92 -10.58 -8.98
C GLN A 46 5.05 -11.02 -7.52
N ASN A 47 6.28 -11.15 -7.00
CA ASN A 47 6.46 -11.47 -5.59
C ASN A 47 6.02 -10.31 -4.67
N ALA A 48 6.22 -9.05 -5.06
CA ALA A 48 5.73 -7.90 -4.31
C ALA A 48 4.19 -7.86 -4.26
N VAL A 49 3.53 -8.05 -5.41
CA VAL A 49 2.07 -8.16 -5.49
C VAL A 49 1.56 -9.31 -4.61
N ASN A 50 2.15 -10.50 -4.72
CA ASN A 50 1.76 -11.65 -3.91
C ASN A 50 1.96 -11.40 -2.41
N ALA A 51 3.06 -10.77 -2.00
CA ALA A 51 3.29 -10.43 -0.59
C ALA A 51 2.21 -9.50 -0.05
N HIS A 52 1.84 -8.47 -0.82
CA HIS A 52 0.76 -7.55 -0.45
C HIS A 52 -0.62 -8.22 -0.42
N TYR A 53 -0.92 -9.11 -1.36
CA TYR A 53 -2.16 -9.90 -1.31
C TYR A 53 -2.22 -10.83 -0.11
N VAL A 54 -1.14 -11.56 0.17
CA VAL A 54 -1.06 -12.46 1.33
C VAL A 54 -1.20 -11.67 2.62
N GLU A 55 -0.53 -10.51 2.73
CA GLU A 55 -0.62 -9.67 3.91
C GLU A 55 -2.04 -9.11 4.09
N LEU A 56 -2.66 -8.58 3.03
CA LEU A 56 -4.03 -8.06 3.06
C LEU A 56 -5.04 -9.16 3.44
N ILE A 57 -4.85 -10.38 2.94
CA ILE A 57 -5.68 -11.54 3.31
C ILE A 57 -5.46 -11.93 4.77
N ASN A 58 -4.23 -11.82 5.28
CA ASN A 58 -3.87 -12.30 6.60
C ASN A 58 -3.90 -11.23 7.69
N VAL A 59 -4.26 -9.97 7.40
CA VAL A 59 -4.41 -8.94 8.42
C VAL A 59 -5.34 -9.46 9.52
N LEU A 60 -4.75 -9.64 10.70
CA LEU A 60 -5.46 -10.03 11.92
C LEU A 60 -6.06 -8.76 12.52
N CYS A 61 -7.38 -8.72 12.69
CA CYS A 61 -7.96 -7.77 13.63
C CYS A 61 -8.02 -8.45 14.99
N ALA A 62 -7.13 -8.03 15.88
CA ALA A 62 -6.97 -8.62 17.19
C ALA A 62 -7.94 -8.02 18.24
N SER A 63 -8.70 -6.98 17.89
CA SER A 63 -9.45 -6.22 18.89
C SER A 63 -10.84 -5.81 18.45
N ASN A 64 -11.80 -6.00 19.35
CA ASN A 64 -13.17 -5.48 19.23
C ASN A 64 -13.28 -4.01 19.67
N ARG A 65 -12.18 -3.39 20.10
CA ARG A 65 -12.16 -2.00 20.58
C ARG A 65 -11.76 -1.07 19.44
N THR A 66 -12.59 -0.07 19.17
CA THR A 66 -12.36 0.93 18.13
C THR A 66 -11.03 1.67 18.28
N SER A 67 -10.56 1.88 19.51
CA SER A 67 -9.27 2.50 19.83
C SER A 67 -8.04 1.71 19.34
N GLU A 68 -8.18 0.41 19.09
CA GLU A 68 -7.09 -0.49 18.68
C GLU A 68 -7.14 -0.83 17.18
N LEU A 69 -8.11 -0.27 16.44
CA LEU A 69 -8.29 -0.55 15.01
C LEU A 69 -7.37 0.27 14.10
N ARG A 70 -6.77 1.35 14.61
CA ARG A 70 -5.93 2.25 13.82
C ARG A 70 -4.73 1.54 13.20
N PHE A 71 -4.01 0.73 13.96
CA PHE A 71 -2.85 -0.02 13.45
C PHE A 71 -3.22 -1.04 12.37
N PRO A 72 -4.26 -1.90 12.55
CA PRO A 72 -4.77 -2.75 11.48
C PRO A 72 -5.21 -1.98 10.23
N TYR A 73 -5.85 -0.82 10.40
CA TYR A 73 -6.29 0.02 9.28
C TYR A 73 -5.15 0.65 8.50
N ASP A 74 -4.16 1.20 9.20
CA ASP A 74 -2.96 1.76 8.56
C ASP A 74 -2.23 0.66 7.77
N LYS A 75 -2.23 -0.57 8.26
CA LYS A 75 -1.63 -1.72 7.57
C LYS A 75 -2.42 -2.15 6.34
N ILE A 76 -3.75 -2.19 6.41
CA ILE A 76 -4.64 -2.44 5.26
C ILE A 76 -4.43 -1.36 4.20
N GLU A 77 -4.47 -0.09 4.60
CA GLU A 77 -4.31 1.05 3.71
C GLU A 77 -2.92 1.07 3.04
N SER A 78 -1.87 0.75 3.79
CA SER A 78 -0.51 0.62 3.25
C SER A 78 -0.45 -0.43 2.14
N ASN A 79 -1.07 -1.60 2.35
CA ASN A 79 -1.12 -2.66 1.35
C ASN A 79 -1.95 -2.29 0.12
N LEU A 80 -3.11 -1.65 0.31
CA LEU A 80 -3.97 -1.19 -0.78
C LEU A 80 -3.25 -0.17 -1.67
N ARG A 81 -2.56 0.80 -1.06
CA ARG A 81 -1.75 1.79 -1.81
C ARG A 81 -0.63 1.15 -2.60
N SER A 82 0.07 0.17 -2.00
CA SER A 82 1.11 -0.57 -2.71
C SER A 82 0.54 -1.33 -3.91
N LEU A 83 -0.62 -1.98 -3.75
CA LEU A 83 -1.30 -2.68 -4.84
C LEU A 83 -1.73 -1.73 -5.96
N GLU A 84 -2.31 -0.57 -5.63
CA GLU A 84 -2.63 0.49 -6.61
C GLU A 84 -1.38 0.97 -7.36
N ALA A 85 -0.29 1.22 -6.65
CA ALA A 85 1.00 1.63 -7.26
C ALA A 85 1.59 0.55 -8.18
N LEU A 86 1.24 -0.71 -7.93
CA LEU A 86 1.59 -1.87 -8.77
C LEU A 86 0.52 -2.15 -9.85
N ASN A 87 -0.37 -1.19 -10.13
CA ASN A 87 -1.45 -1.25 -11.10
C ASN A 87 -2.41 -2.44 -10.89
N GLN A 88 -2.57 -2.88 -9.64
CA GLN A 88 -3.51 -3.94 -9.30
C GLN A 88 -4.91 -3.37 -9.04
N ASN A 89 -5.93 -4.09 -9.49
CA ASN A 89 -7.31 -3.78 -9.14
C ASN A 89 -7.55 -4.17 -7.68
N ILE A 90 -7.80 -3.19 -6.83
CA ILE A 90 -8.08 -3.35 -5.41
C ILE A 90 -9.59 -3.46 -5.08
N ASP A 91 -10.49 -3.10 -6.00
CA ASP A 91 -11.94 -3.21 -5.86
C ASP A 91 -12.44 -4.63 -6.18
N GLN A 92 -11.73 -5.62 -5.66
CA GLN A 92 -12.13 -7.02 -5.75
C GLN A 92 -12.98 -7.40 -4.54
N ASP A 93 -14.08 -8.11 -4.79
CA ASP A 93 -15.00 -8.55 -3.73
C ASP A 93 -14.30 -9.36 -2.64
N VAL A 94 -13.23 -10.09 -2.98
CA VAL A 94 -12.44 -10.85 -2.02
C VAL A 94 -11.74 -9.95 -1.00
N PHE A 95 -11.20 -8.80 -1.41
CA PHE A 95 -10.54 -7.86 -0.48
C PHE A 95 -11.57 -7.17 0.39
N ILE A 96 -12.67 -6.71 -0.19
CA ILE A 96 -13.77 -6.08 0.54
C ILE A 96 -14.36 -7.06 1.57
N SER A 97 -14.66 -8.29 1.16
CA SER A 97 -15.16 -9.34 2.05
C SER A 97 -14.16 -9.64 3.17
N LYS A 98 -12.87 -9.74 2.83
CA LYS A 98 -11.86 -10.03 3.83
C LYS A 98 -11.68 -8.89 4.82
N ILE A 99 -11.61 -7.65 4.36
CA ILE A 99 -11.53 -6.45 5.23
C ILE A 99 -12.74 -6.42 6.15
N THR A 100 -13.96 -6.57 5.62
CA THR A 100 -15.20 -6.52 6.42
C THR A 100 -15.28 -7.66 7.45
N THR A 101 -14.83 -8.88 7.14
CA THR A 101 -14.78 -9.99 8.13
C THR A 101 -13.87 -9.71 9.33
N LYS A 102 -12.98 -8.72 9.23
CA LYS A 102 -12.05 -8.32 10.27
C LYS A 102 -12.53 -7.11 11.06
N LEU A 103 -13.65 -6.48 10.72
CA LEU A 103 -14.13 -5.30 11.43
C LEU A 103 -15.00 -5.70 12.64
N PRO A 104 -14.96 -4.93 13.74
CA PRO A 104 -15.91 -5.13 14.83
C PRO A 104 -17.35 -4.96 14.34
N LYS A 105 -18.28 -5.73 14.93
CA LYS A 105 -19.70 -5.70 14.56
C LYS A 105 -20.32 -4.29 14.61
N THR A 106 -19.90 -3.47 15.57
CA THR A 106 -20.36 -2.09 15.72
C THR A 106 -19.97 -1.20 14.54
N VAL A 107 -18.80 -1.44 13.94
CA VAL A 107 -18.35 -0.78 12.72
C VAL A 107 -19.13 -1.33 11.54
N LEU A 108 -19.28 -2.65 11.42
CA LEU A 108 -20.05 -3.30 10.34
C LEU A 108 -21.51 -2.82 10.25
N VAL A 109 -22.18 -2.64 11.39
CA VAL A 109 -23.56 -2.12 11.37
C VAL A 109 -23.62 -0.69 10.83
N LYS A 110 -22.69 0.19 11.24
CA LYS A 110 -22.60 1.56 10.69
C LYS A 110 -22.32 1.53 9.19
N LEU A 111 -21.44 0.62 8.78
CA LEU A 111 -21.10 0.39 7.39
C LEU A 111 -22.34 -0.01 6.57
N GLU A 112 -23.09 -1.03 6.99
CA GLU A 112 -24.28 -1.46 6.25
C GLU A 112 -25.37 -0.37 6.15
N ILE A 113 -25.53 0.43 7.21
CA ILE A 113 -26.46 1.57 7.20
C ILE A 113 -26.03 2.62 6.17
N GLN A 114 -24.75 2.96 6.09
CA GLN A 114 -24.24 3.95 5.14
C GLN A 114 -24.21 3.45 3.70
N LYS A 115 -23.98 2.15 3.50
CA LYS A 115 -23.99 1.50 2.19
C LYS A 115 -25.37 1.57 1.53
N GLY A 116 -26.43 1.38 2.30
CA GLY A 116 -27.77 1.17 1.75
C GLY A 116 -27.80 0.00 0.76
N SER A 117 -28.26 0.25 -0.46
CA SER A 117 -28.36 -0.75 -1.53
C SER A 117 -27.14 -0.81 -2.48
N ASP A 118 -26.14 0.05 -2.29
CA ASP A 118 -24.99 0.14 -3.19
C ASP A 118 -24.00 -1.02 -3.01
N ARG A 119 -23.09 -1.24 -3.96
CA ARG A 119 -21.93 -2.14 -3.75
C ARG A 119 -20.91 -1.48 -2.81
N TRP A 120 -20.19 -2.32 -2.07
CA TRP A 120 -18.99 -1.90 -1.34
C TRP A 120 -17.84 -1.62 -2.32
N THR A 121 -17.03 -0.60 -2.02
CA THR A 121 -15.78 -0.29 -2.72
C THR A 121 -14.70 0.00 -1.68
N VAL A 122 -13.44 -0.05 -2.08
CA VAL A 122 -12.33 0.31 -1.20
C VAL A 122 -12.40 1.77 -0.76
N ASP A 123 -12.85 2.68 -1.62
CA ASP A 123 -13.02 4.09 -1.26
C ASP A 123 -14.03 4.31 -0.13
N LYS A 124 -15.18 3.63 -0.21
CA LYS A 124 -16.17 3.67 0.87
C LYS A 124 -15.60 3.12 2.18
N LEU A 125 -14.75 2.09 2.12
CA LEU A 125 -14.05 1.61 3.30
C LEU A 125 -13.08 2.68 3.83
N ARG A 126 -12.25 3.28 2.97
CA ARG A 126 -11.26 4.30 3.34
C ARG A 126 -11.87 5.49 4.07
N ASP A 127 -12.98 6.03 3.58
CA ASP A 127 -13.62 7.19 4.21
C ASP A 127 -14.11 6.90 5.63
N LEU A 128 -14.47 5.66 5.89
CA LEU A 128 -14.87 5.18 7.21
C LEU A 128 -13.70 4.85 8.13
N LEU A 129 -12.53 4.49 7.57
CA LEU A 129 -11.31 4.28 8.36
C LEU A 129 -10.62 5.58 8.76
N LYS A 130 -10.97 6.71 8.11
CA LYS A 130 -10.43 8.05 8.42
C LYS A 130 -11.10 8.72 9.62
N SER A 131 -12.27 8.24 10.08
CA SER A 131 -13.04 8.81 11.20
C SER A 131 -12.70 8.20 12.56
#